data_AF-Q0QFS3-F1
#
_entry.id   AF-Q0QFS3-F1
#
_cell.length_a   1.000
_cell.length_b   1.000
_cell.length_c   1.000
_cell.angle_alpha   90.00
_cell.angle_beta   90.00
_cell.angle_gamma   90.00
#
_symmetry.space_group_name_H-M   'P 1'
#
loop_
_entity.id
_entity.type
_entity.pdbx_description
1 polymer ?
#
loop_
_entity_poly.entity_id
_entity_poly.type
_entity_poly.pdbx_seq_one_letter_code
_entity_poly.pdbx_strand_id
1 'polypeptide(L)'
;RTERKVRQLNNDLHSLWCDATYKLDVAAKMMDHTFYLPHNVDFRGRAYPLPPHLNQLGSDLCRGLLLLDTAKPLGPRGLWWLKVHLANLYGVDKVPFEARVAFVDKNIDNVMDAGDNPLGGRMWWLKADDPWQCLATCTELTAAIRSGDPENFKSRIPVHQDGSCNGLQHYAALGGDEIGARKVNLIPSDSPQDVYAGVATLVAKRIHDDAEAGHELGKLLDGKVDRKVVKQTVMTSVYGVTYIGARLQIHNALQDKEIDWRDDDQLYHASAYVTNHTFESLNQMFLGARNIMKWLADCARIVAKQKEPVAWVTPLGLPIVQPYVKTGNYQVKTVVQSVVLSEDGKDMPVNTMKQRSAFPPNYVHSLDSSHMMLTAIECARRGIDYASVHDS
;
A
#
# COMPACT_ATOMS: atom_id res chain seq x y z
N ARG A 1 -32.29 2.82 -11.46
CA ARG A 1 -31.10 2.60 -10.59
C ARG A 1 -30.29 1.36 -11.02
N THR A 2 -30.96 0.26 -11.39
CA THR A 2 -30.33 -0.99 -11.86
C THR A 2 -29.60 -0.87 -13.20
N GLU A 3 -30.21 -0.25 -14.22
CA GLU A 3 -29.57 -0.07 -15.55
C GLU A 3 -28.25 0.71 -15.49
N ARG A 4 -28.22 1.82 -14.72
CA ARG A 4 -26.99 2.61 -14.51
C ARG A 4 -25.88 1.77 -13.85
N LYS A 5 -26.23 0.92 -12.87
CA LYS A 5 -25.26 0.03 -12.21
C LYS A 5 -24.71 -1.00 -13.18
N VAL A 6 -25.56 -1.61 -14.01
CA VAL A 6 -25.13 -2.57 -15.04
C VAL A 6 -24.23 -1.90 -16.09
N ARG A 7 -24.61 -0.71 -16.57
CA ARG A 7 -23.79 0.04 -17.53
C ARG A 7 -22.43 0.43 -16.94
N GLN A 8 -22.39 0.84 -15.68
CA GLN A 8 -21.13 1.13 -14.99
C GLN A 8 -20.25 -0.12 -14.93
N LEU A 9 -20.82 -1.25 -14.48
CA LEU A 9 -20.09 -2.53 -14.40
C LEU A 9 -19.52 -2.95 -15.76
N ASN A 10 -20.29 -2.85 -16.83
CA ASN A 10 -19.82 -3.19 -18.18
C ASN A 10 -18.66 -2.29 -18.63
N ASN A 11 -18.73 -0.99 -18.34
CA ASN A 11 -17.65 -0.04 -18.66
C ASN A 11 -16.38 -0.34 -17.85
N ASP A 12 -16.53 -0.68 -16.57
CA ASP A 12 -15.42 -1.02 -15.68
C ASP A 12 -14.73 -2.31 -16.15
N LEU A 13 -15.52 -3.37 -16.45
CA LEU A 13 -15.00 -4.63 -16.99
C LEU A 13 -14.30 -4.46 -18.33
N HIS A 14 -14.88 -3.66 -19.24
CA HIS A 14 -14.24 -3.39 -20.53
C HIS A 14 -12.91 -2.65 -20.35
N SER A 15 -12.87 -1.68 -19.43
CA SER A 15 -11.66 -0.91 -19.13
C SER A 15 -10.56 -1.79 -18.53
N LEU A 16 -10.92 -2.68 -17.60
CA LEU A 16 -10.00 -3.68 -17.01
C LEU A 16 -9.47 -4.66 -18.07
N TRP A 17 -10.32 -5.10 -18.98
CA TRP A 17 -9.92 -5.99 -20.08
C TRP A 17 -8.93 -5.31 -21.04
N CYS A 18 -9.20 -4.05 -21.43
CA CYS A 18 -8.28 -3.27 -22.25
C CYS A 18 -6.93 -3.03 -21.56
N ASP A 19 -6.94 -2.65 -20.28
CA ASP A 19 -5.72 -2.44 -19.47
C ASP A 19 -4.87 -3.73 -19.39
N ALA A 20 -5.50 -4.88 -19.08
CA ALA A 20 -4.81 -6.17 -19.04
C ALA A 20 -4.25 -6.56 -20.41
N THR A 21 -5.01 -6.32 -21.49
CA THR A 21 -4.56 -6.62 -22.87
C THR A 21 -3.32 -5.80 -23.23
N TYR A 22 -3.30 -4.50 -22.95
CA TYR A 22 -2.12 -3.67 -23.20
C TYR A 22 -0.88 -4.13 -22.42
N LYS A 23 -1.06 -4.50 -21.14
CA LYS A 23 0.04 -5.04 -20.32
C LYS A 23 0.63 -6.31 -20.91
N LEU A 24 -0.24 -7.24 -21.33
CA LEU A 24 0.18 -8.51 -21.94
C LEU A 24 0.80 -8.31 -23.32
N ASP A 25 0.28 -7.40 -24.14
CA ASP A 25 0.87 -7.07 -25.45
C ASP A 25 2.27 -6.48 -25.33
N VAL A 26 2.48 -5.60 -24.34
CA VAL A 26 3.81 -5.06 -24.04
C VAL A 26 4.73 -6.17 -23.53
N ALA A 27 4.26 -7.02 -22.62
CA ALA A 27 5.03 -8.16 -22.10
C ALA A 27 5.44 -9.12 -23.21
N ALA A 28 4.52 -9.46 -24.12
CA ALA A 28 4.77 -10.34 -25.26
C ALA A 28 5.86 -9.77 -26.19
N LYS A 29 5.84 -8.45 -26.45
CA LYS A 29 6.87 -7.78 -27.25
C LYS A 29 8.23 -7.71 -26.56
N MET A 30 8.28 -7.81 -25.24
CA MET A 30 9.51 -7.74 -24.44
C MET A 30 10.03 -9.12 -24.01
N MET A 31 9.36 -10.21 -24.37
CA MET A 31 9.63 -11.57 -23.88
C MET A 31 11.09 -12.01 -24.08
N ASP A 32 11.68 -11.65 -25.23
CA ASP A 32 13.06 -12.02 -25.59
C ASP A 32 14.06 -10.88 -25.33
N HIS A 33 13.66 -9.84 -24.60
CA HIS A 33 14.46 -8.63 -24.38
C HIS A 33 14.68 -8.36 -22.90
N THR A 34 15.94 -8.12 -22.55
CA THR A 34 16.28 -7.42 -21.31
C THR A 34 15.98 -5.93 -21.48
N PHE A 35 15.22 -5.35 -20.57
CA PHE A 35 14.90 -3.93 -20.57
C PHE A 35 15.09 -3.30 -19.21
N TYR A 36 15.22 -1.97 -19.21
CA TYR A 36 15.38 -1.16 -18.01
C TYR A 36 14.18 -0.25 -17.86
N LEU A 37 13.78 0.00 -16.62
CA LEU A 37 12.68 0.90 -16.28
C LEU A 37 13.28 2.19 -15.71
N PRO A 38 13.44 3.27 -16.50
CA PRO A 38 13.94 4.52 -15.97
C PRO A 38 12.91 5.14 -15.03
N HIS A 39 13.36 5.65 -13.88
CA HIS A 39 12.50 6.29 -12.89
C HIS A 39 12.53 7.80 -12.99
N ASN A 40 11.41 8.41 -12.63
CA ASN A 40 11.28 9.83 -12.34
C ASN A 40 10.75 10.00 -10.91
N VAL A 41 10.85 11.20 -10.35
CA VAL A 41 10.35 11.49 -9.01
C VAL A 41 9.15 12.43 -9.05
N ASP A 42 8.20 12.23 -8.14
CA ASP A 42 7.19 13.27 -7.88
C ASP A 42 7.79 14.44 -7.07
N PHE A 43 7.00 15.49 -6.84
CA PHE A 43 7.47 16.67 -6.11
C PHE A 43 7.91 16.38 -4.66
N ARG A 44 7.57 15.20 -4.11
CA ARG A 44 7.93 14.76 -2.76
C ARG A 44 9.19 13.91 -2.76
N GLY A 45 9.67 13.52 -3.95
CA GLY A 45 10.84 12.67 -4.16
C GLY A 45 10.51 11.20 -4.39
N ARG A 46 9.25 10.74 -4.33
CA ARG A 46 8.95 9.31 -4.52
C ARG A 46 9.23 8.91 -5.96
N ALA A 47 9.91 7.78 -6.14
CA ALA A 47 10.33 7.30 -7.46
C ALA A 47 9.23 6.46 -8.14
N TYR A 48 8.94 6.78 -9.40
CA TYR A 48 7.96 6.10 -10.25
C TYR A 48 8.60 5.74 -11.60
N PRO A 49 8.35 4.54 -12.15
CA PRO A 49 8.77 4.20 -13.50
C PRO A 49 8.14 5.15 -14.53
N LEU A 50 8.92 5.57 -15.52
CA LEU A 50 8.42 6.34 -16.66
C LEU A 50 7.51 5.52 -17.58
N PRO A 51 7.79 4.24 -17.91
CA PRO A 51 6.88 3.43 -18.72
C PRO A 51 5.61 3.09 -17.93
N PRO A 52 4.41 3.52 -18.39
CA PRO A 52 3.22 3.49 -17.55
C PRO A 52 2.49 2.13 -17.55
N HIS A 53 2.67 1.31 -18.58
CA HIS A 53 1.85 0.11 -18.79
C HIS A 53 2.39 -1.12 -18.04
N LEU A 54 3.62 -1.54 -18.34
CA LEU A 54 4.28 -2.69 -17.72
C LEU A 54 5.47 -2.22 -16.88
N ASN A 55 5.31 -2.26 -15.56
CA ASN A 55 6.36 -1.94 -14.59
C ASN A 55 6.05 -2.60 -13.23
N GLN A 56 7.04 -2.61 -12.33
CA GLN A 56 6.98 -3.25 -11.02
C GLN A 56 6.06 -2.57 -10.01
N LEU A 57 5.67 -1.31 -10.23
CA LEU A 57 4.66 -0.61 -9.42
C LEU A 57 3.22 -1.02 -9.82
N GLY A 58 3.05 -1.78 -10.90
CA GLY A 58 1.76 -2.26 -11.38
C GLY A 58 1.07 -3.28 -10.47
N SER A 59 -0.01 -3.85 -11.01
CA SER A 59 -0.80 -4.92 -10.37
C SER A 59 0.02 -6.21 -10.16
N ASP A 60 -0.49 -7.14 -9.36
CA ASP A 60 0.07 -8.49 -9.16
C ASP A 60 0.45 -9.16 -10.50
N LEU A 61 -0.41 -9.07 -11.52
CA LEU A 61 -0.09 -9.55 -12.88
C LEU A 61 1.22 -8.97 -13.44
N CYS A 62 1.45 -7.65 -13.30
CA CYS A 62 2.67 -7.03 -13.81
C CYS A 62 3.89 -7.52 -13.04
N ARG A 63 3.79 -7.65 -11.71
CA ARG A 63 4.89 -8.12 -10.86
C ARG A 63 5.22 -9.58 -11.10
N GLY A 64 4.21 -10.43 -11.28
CA GLY A 64 4.38 -11.85 -11.62
C GLY A 64 4.98 -12.10 -13.01
N LEU A 65 4.91 -11.12 -13.91
CA LEU A 65 5.54 -11.19 -15.25
C LEU A 65 7.00 -10.72 -15.25
N LEU A 66 7.43 -9.94 -14.25
CA LEU A 66 8.75 -9.30 -14.24
C LEU A 66 9.73 -10.09 -13.36
N LEU A 67 10.89 -10.41 -13.92
CA LEU A 67 12.00 -11.09 -13.24
C LEU A 67 13.25 -10.23 -13.30
N LEU A 68 14.20 -10.46 -12.39
CA LEU A 68 15.53 -9.88 -12.53
C LEU A 68 16.27 -10.56 -13.69
N ASP A 69 16.92 -9.76 -14.54
CA ASP A 69 17.71 -10.29 -15.66
C ASP A 69 18.92 -11.12 -15.18
N THR A 70 19.67 -10.54 -14.23
CA THR A 70 20.86 -11.17 -13.66
C THR A 70 20.45 -12.19 -12.59
N ALA A 71 20.63 -13.47 -12.91
CA ALA A 71 20.36 -14.55 -11.97
C ALA A 71 21.49 -14.68 -10.93
N LYS A 72 21.14 -14.80 -9.65
CA LYS A 72 22.10 -14.91 -8.53
C LYS A 72 21.95 -16.25 -7.82
N PRO A 73 23.04 -16.88 -7.36
CA PRO A 73 22.95 -18.12 -6.59
C PRO A 73 22.18 -17.84 -5.29
N LEU A 74 21.28 -18.74 -4.91
CA LEU A 74 20.51 -18.59 -3.66
C LEU A 74 21.42 -18.54 -2.42
N GLY A 75 22.52 -19.27 -2.45
CA GLY A 75 23.42 -19.44 -1.31
C GLY A 75 22.73 -20.11 -0.10
N PRO A 76 23.36 -20.07 1.07
CA PRO A 76 22.93 -20.85 2.24
C PRO A 76 21.53 -20.52 2.77
N ARG A 77 21.04 -19.30 2.50
CA ARG A 77 19.74 -18.81 3.00
C ARG A 77 18.74 -18.44 1.91
N GLY A 78 19.10 -18.46 0.63
CA GLY A 78 18.21 -18.00 -0.44
C GLY A 78 16.95 -18.86 -0.57
N LEU A 79 17.07 -20.19 -0.44
CA LEU A 79 15.90 -21.08 -0.47
C LEU A 79 14.96 -20.79 0.71
N TRP A 80 15.51 -20.52 1.90
CA TRP A 80 14.72 -20.14 3.08
C TRP A 80 13.97 -18.83 2.84
N TRP A 81 14.63 -17.82 2.25
CA TRP A 81 13.98 -16.55 1.91
C TRP A 81 12.94 -16.67 0.80
N LEU A 82 13.13 -17.56 -0.19
CA LEU A 82 12.09 -17.86 -1.18
C LEU A 82 10.84 -18.48 -0.53
N LYS A 83 11.01 -19.36 0.45
CA LYS A 83 9.88 -19.92 1.22
C LYS A 83 9.17 -18.84 2.03
N VAL A 84 9.92 -17.96 2.70
CA VAL A 84 9.34 -16.80 3.39
C VAL A 84 8.57 -15.90 2.42
N HIS A 85 9.14 -15.63 1.24
CA HIS A 85 8.50 -14.82 0.20
C HIS A 85 7.18 -15.46 -0.27
N LEU A 86 7.19 -16.76 -0.59
CA LEU A 86 6.00 -17.48 -1.00
C LEU A 86 4.90 -17.46 0.06
N ALA A 87 5.25 -17.65 1.33
CA ALA A 87 4.29 -17.54 2.44
C ALA A 87 3.70 -16.14 2.55
N ASN A 88 4.49 -15.08 2.34
CA ASN A 88 4.00 -13.70 2.35
C ASN A 88 2.98 -13.46 1.23
N LEU A 89 3.28 -13.91 0.01
CA LEU A 89 2.39 -13.82 -1.15
C LEU A 89 1.07 -14.60 -0.94
N TYR A 90 1.11 -15.65 -0.12
CA TYR A 90 -0.06 -16.43 0.28
C TYR A 90 -0.86 -15.80 1.44
N GLY A 91 -0.43 -14.65 1.98
CA GLY A 91 -1.09 -13.98 3.11
C GLY A 91 -0.66 -14.49 4.50
N VAL A 92 0.36 -15.36 4.59
CA VAL A 92 0.91 -15.87 5.86
C VAL A 92 2.08 -14.99 6.31
N ASP A 93 1.80 -13.71 6.56
CA ASP A 93 2.81 -12.68 6.82
C ASP A 93 2.79 -12.11 8.26
N LYS A 94 1.88 -12.61 9.12
CA LYS A 94 1.70 -12.17 10.53
C LYS A 94 2.24 -13.14 11.57
N VAL A 95 3.02 -14.11 11.13
CA VAL A 95 3.70 -15.08 11.99
C VAL A 95 5.21 -14.91 11.88
N PRO A 96 6.01 -15.41 12.85
CA PRO A 96 7.47 -15.44 12.75
C PRO A 96 7.92 -16.18 11.49
N PHE A 97 9.12 -15.86 10.98
CA PHE A 97 9.60 -16.42 9.71
C PHE A 97 9.67 -17.95 9.70
N GLU A 98 10.02 -18.59 10.82
CA GLU A 98 10.06 -20.06 10.87
C GLU A 98 8.68 -20.70 10.68
N ALA A 99 7.62 -20.07 11.18
CA ALA A 99 6.26 -20.52 10.92
C ALA A 99 5.84 -20.33 9.45
N ARG A 100 6.38 -19.32 8.76
CA ARG A 100 6.18 -19.09 7.32
C ARG A 100 6.84 -20.19 6.49
N VAL A 101 8.07 -20.54 6.84
CA VAL A 101 8.81 -21.63 6.19
C VAL A 101 8.11 -22.96 6.42
N ALA A 102 7.70 -23.26 7.66
CA ALA A 102 6.95 -24.47 7.99
C ALA A 102 5.61 -24.56 7.23
N PHE A 103 4.94 -23.43 7.00
CA PHE A 103 3.73 -23.39 6.16
C PHE A 103 4.02 -23.83 4.72
N VAL A 104 5.12 -23.35 4.12
CA VAL A 104 5.51 -23.76 2.76
C VAL A 104 5.92 -25.24 2.73
N ASP A 105 6.70 -25.69 3.70
CA ASP A 105 7.14 -27.09 3.78
C ASP A 105 5.96 -28.06 3.91
N LYS A 106 4.96 -27.70 4.72
CA LYS A 106 3.71 -28.48 4.85
C LYS A 106 2.90 -28.52 3.55
N ASN A 107 3.04 -27.51 2.70
CA ASN A 107 2.31 -27.39 1.43
C ASN A 107 3.20 -27.70 0.22
N ILE A 108 4.36 -28.36 0.41
CA ILE A 108 5.35 -28.48 -0.66
C ILE A 108 4.80 -29.17 -1.90
N ASP A 109 3.94 -30.18 -1.74
CA ASP A 109 3.29 -30.86 -2.86
C ASP A 109 2.43 -29.90 -3.69
N ASN A 110 1.73 -28.95 -3.05
CA ASN A 110 0.96 -27.90 -3.73
C ASN A 110 1.85 -26.93 -4.49
N VAL A 111 3.04 -26.64 -3.95
CA VAL A 111 4.02 -25.78 -4.60
C VAL A 111 4.56 -26.44 -5.85
N MET A 112 4.96 -27.71 -5.75
CA MET A 112 5.47 -28.49 -6.89
C MET A 112 4.38 -28.68 -7.97
N ASP A 113 3.13 -28.98 -7.56
CA ASP A 113 1.98 -29.09 -8.48
C ASP A 113 1.69 -27.78 -9.23
N ALA A 114 1.76 -26.63 -8.53
CA ALA A 114 1.60 -25.33 -9.16
C ALA A 114 2.73 -25.00 -10.15
N GLY A 115 3.98 -25.38 -9.84
CA GLY A 115 5.12 -25.21 -10.73
C GLY A 115 5.07 -26.10 -11.98
N ASP A 116 4.51 -27.31 -11.86
CA ASP A 116 4.45 -28.30 -12.96
C ASP A 116 3.24 -28.16 -13.86
N ASN A 117 2.06 -27.97 -13.27
CA ASN A 117 0.79 -28.02 -13.96
C ASN A 117 -0.15 -26.92 -13.44
N PRO A 118 0.19 -25.63 -13.71
CA PRO A 118 -0.46 -24.49 -13.07
C PRO A 118 -1.96 -24.40 -13.32
N LEU A 119 -2.47 -24.91 -14.45
CA LEU A 119 -3.89 -24.86 -14.83
C LEU A 119 -4.57 -26.23 -14.79
N GLY A 120 -3.83 -27.33 -14.93
CA GLY A 120 -4.41 -28.69 -14.91
C GLY A 120 -4.29 -29.41 -13.56
N GLY A 121 -3.56 -28.82 -12.60
CA GLY A 121 -3.38 -29.34 -11.25
C GLY A 121 -4.45 -28.84 -10.27
N ARG A 122 -4.06 -28.68 -9.00
CA ARG A 122 -4.93 -28.22 -7.92
C ARG A 122 -5.20 -26.71 -7.93
N MET A 123 -4.45 -25.95 -8.73
CA MET A 123 -4.53 -24.49 -8.83
C MET A 123 -4.46 -23.80 -7.45
N TRP A 124 -3.66 -24.35 -6.53
CA TRP A 124 -3.56 -23.88 -5.15
C TRP A 124 -3.13 -22.41 -5.04
N TRP A 125 -2.33 -21.94 -6.00
CA TRP A 125 -1.82 -20.58 -6.12
C TRP A 125 -2.93 -19.52 -6.31
N LEU A 126 -4.10 -19.89 -6.86
CA LEU A 126 -5.24 -18.96 -7.04
C LEU A 126 -5.86 -18.49 -5.71
N LYS A 127 -5.55 -19.18 -4.61
CA LYS A 127 -6.04 -18.83 -3.27
C LYS A 127 -5.11 -17.88 -2.51
N ALA A 128 -3.94 -17.56 -3.09
CA ALA A 128 -3.00 -16.61 -2.52
C ALA A 128 -3.56 -15.17 -2.59
N ASP A 129 -3.07 -14.29 -1.72
CA ASP A 129 -3.40 -12.85 -1.79
C ASP A 129 -2.83 -12.23 -3.08
N ASP A 130 -1.64 -12.67 -3.50
CA ASP A 130 -0.94 -12.26 -4.73
C ASP A 130 -0.71 -13.48 -5.65
N PRO A 131 -1.71 -13.92 -6.42
CA PRO A 131 -1.70 -15.22 -7.10
C PRO A 131 -0.62 -15.34 -8.19
N TRP A 132 -0.40 -14.32 -9.02
CA TRP A 132 0.57 -14.41 -10.12
C TRP A 132 2.01 -14.43 -9.62
N GLN A 133 2.33 -13.59 -8.64
CA GLN A 133 3.64 -13.64 -7.96
C GLN A 133 3.83 -14.98 -7.22
N CYS A 134 2.76 -15.50 -6.59
CA CYS A 134 2.79 -16.81 -5.92
C CYS A 134 3.13 -17.91 -6.93
N LEU A 135 2.49 -17.91 -8.10
CA LEU A 135 2.76 -18.88 -9.16
C LEU A 135 4.21 -18.79 -9.65
N ALA A 136 4.70 -17.58 -9.94
CA ALA A 136 6.09 -17.36 -10.37
C ALA A 136 7.09 -17.93 -9.33
N THR A 137 6.82 -17.67 -8.04
CA THR A 137 7.64 -18.18 -6.93
C THR A 137 7.53 -19.70 -6.76
N CYS A 138 6.35 -20.30 -6.98
CA CYS A 138 6.17 -21.75 -6.96
C CYS A 138 7.02 -22.43 -8.05
N THR A 139 7.01 -21.88 -9.27
CA THR A 139 7.84 -22.36 -10.38
C THR A 139 9.32 -22.31 -10.04
N GLU A 140 9.78 -21.18 -9.50
CA GLU A 140 11.18 -20.99 -9.10
C GLU A 140 11.59 -21.95 -7.97
N LEU A 141 10.76 -22.10 -6.94
CA LEU A 141 11.04 -22.98 -5.81
C LEU A 141 11.08 -24.46 -6.25
N THR A 142 10.18 -24.84 -7.15
CA THR A 142 10.15 -26.19 -7.74
C THR A 142 11.44 -26.51 -8.49
N ALA A 143 11.92 -25.57 -9.31
CA ALA A 143 13.18 -25.69 -10.02
C ALA A 143 14.39 -25.74 -9.07
N ALA A 144 14.40 -24.88 -8.05
CA ALA A 144 15.47 -24.82 -7.05
C ALA A 144 15.57 -26.11 -6.21
N ILE A 145 14.43 -26.72 -5.84
CA ILE A 145 14.41 -27.98 -5.09
C ILE A 145 14.88 -29.15 -5.96
N ARG A 146 14.46 -29.18 -7.24
CA ARG A 146 14.83 -30.25 -8.19
C ARG A 146 16.26 -30.16 -8.72
N SER A 147 16.94 -29.04 -8.55
CA SER A 147 18.35 -28.92 -8.95
C SER A 147 19.26 -29.90 -8.20
N GLY A 148 18.83 -30.40 -7.03
CA GLY A 148 19.64 -31.24 -6.13
C GLY A 148 20.70 -30.45 -5.35
N ASP A 149 20.97 -29.21 -5.76
CA ASP A 149 21.86 -28.24 -5.11
C ASP A 149 21.19 -26.86 -5.12
N PRO A 150 20.26 -26.61 -4.17
CA PRO A 150 19.53 -25.35 -4.13
C PRO A 150 20.42 -24.13 -3.85
N GLU A 151 21.55 -24.28 -3.15
CA GLU A 151 22.42 -23.14 -2.83
C GLU A 151 23.06 -22.53 -4.08
N ASN A 152 23.44 -23.37 -5.06
CA ASN A 152 24.01 -22.89 -6.32
C ASN A 152 22.97 -22.59 -7.40
N PHE A 153 21.68 -22.89 -7.16
CA PHE A 153 20.60 -22.56 -8.08
C PHE A 153 20.55 -21.04 -8.33
N LYS A 154 20.57 -20.66 -9.61
CA LYS A 154 20.59 -19.25 -10.06
C LYS A 154 19.17 -18.73 -10.15
N SER A 155 18.72 -18.03 -9.11
CA SER A 155 17.38 -17.49 -9.04
C SER A 155 17.28 -16.07 -9.61
N ARG A 156 16.11 -15.76 -10.19
CA ARG A 156 15.74 -14.44 -10.74
C ARG A 156 14.55 -13.79 -10.04
N ILE A 157 13.92 -14.49 -9.10
CA ILE A 157 12.75 -13.97 -8.38
C ILE A 157 13.19 -12.85 -7.41
N PRO A 158 12.63 -11.63 -7.53
CA PRO A 158 12.83 -10.61 -6.52
C PRO A 158 12.09 -11.00 -5.23
N VAL A 159 12.76 -10.88 -4.08
CA VAL A 159 12.15 -11.14 -2.76
C VAL A 159 11.78 -9.82 -2.10
N HIS A 160 10.49 -9.61 -1.85
CA HIS A 160 9.97 -8.36 -1.25
C HIS A 160 10.20 -8.29 0.26
N GLN A 161 10.50 -7.10 0.78
CA GLN A 161 10.66 -6.81 2.21
C GLN A 161 9.87 -5.56 2.58
N ASP A 162 8.64 -5.75 3.06
CA ASP A 162 7.69 -4.65 3.26
C ASP A 162 7.74 -4.06 4.67
N GLY A 163 7.70 -2.73 4.75
CA GLY A 163 7.52 -1.99 5.99
C GLY A 163 6.11 -2.16 6.59
N SER A 164 6.01 -2.57 7.86
CA SER A 164 4.73 -2.62 8.57
C SER A 164 4.24 -1.22 8.95
N CYS A 165 3.45 -0.60 8.07
CA CYS A 165 2.93 0.77 8.23
C CYS A 165 4.06 1.81 8.29
N ASN A 166 4.80 1.95 7.18
CA ASN A 166 5.99 2.79 7.09
C ASN A 166 5.78 4.25 7.56
N GLY A 167 4.62 4.84 7.29
CA GLY A 167 4.28 6.18 7.79
C GLY A 167 4.29 6.29 9.32
N LEU A 168 3.75 5.30 10.04
CA LEU A 168 3.81 5.27 11.51
C LEU A 168 5.22 4.97 12.02
N GLN A 169 6.01 4.18 11.30
CA GLN A 169 7.43 3.96 11.63
C GLN A 169 8.19 5.29 11.62
N HIS A 170 8.02 6.10 10.58
CA HIS A 170 8.62 7.43 10.52
C HIS A 170 8.12 8.35 11.64
N TYR A 171 6.82 8.37 11.95
CA TYR A 171 6.32 9.18 13.06
C TYR A 171 6.85 8.74 14.43
N ALA A 172 6.92 7.42 14.69
CA ALA A 172 7.46 6.90 15.94
C ALA A 172 8.95 7.26 16.09
N ALA A 173 9.71 7.17 15.00
CA ALA A 173 11.12 7.59 14.97
C ALA A 173 11.30 9.10 15.19
N LEU A 174 10.49 9.94 14.51
CA LEU A 174 10.52 11.39 14.68
C LEU A 174 10.15 11.82 16.11
N GLY A 175 9.18 11.14 16.71
CA GLY A 175 8.66 11.48 18.04
C GLY A 175 9.42 10.83 19.20
N GLY A 176 10.32 9.88 18.94
CA GLY A 176 10.92 9.06 19.98
C GLY A 176 9.88 8.28 20.79
N ASP A 177 8.76 7.88 20.17
CA ASP A 177 7.63 7.22 20.84
C ASP A 177 7.90 5.72 20.97
N GLU A 178 8.39 5.29 22.13
CA GLU A 178 8.73 3.88 22.38
C GLU A 178 7.52 2.93 22.23
N ILE A 179 6.35 3.35 22.71
CA ILE A 179 5.12 2.54 22.64
C ILE A 179 4.72 2.39 21.17
N GLY A 180 4.69 3.50 20.42
CA GLY A 180 4.43 3.50 18.99
C GLY A 180 5.45 2.65 18.23
N ALA A 181 6.74 2.83 18.52
CA ALA A 181 7.86 2.12 17.89
C ALA A 181 7.76 0.60 18.06
N ARG A 182 7.35 0.12 19.24
CA ARG A 182 7.08 -1.30 19.48
C ARG A 182 5.96 -1.81 18.58
N LYS A 183 4.85 -1.08 18.46
CA LYS A 183 3.68 -1.48 17.66
C LYS A 183 3.93 -1.53 16.15
N VAL A 184 4.97 -0.86 15.66
CA VAL A 184 5.35 -0.81 14.24
C VAL A 184 6.70 -1.47 13.95
N ASN A 185 7.14 -2.36 14.85
CA ASN A 185 8.32 -3.22 14.67
C ASN A 185 9.66 -2.48 14.56
N LEU A 186 9.78 -1.27 15.14
CA LEU A 186 11.07 -0.59 15.27
C LEU A 186 11.90 -1.12 16.44
N ILE A 187 11.24 -1.67 17.46
CA ILE A 187 11.90 -2.31 18.60
C ILE A 187 11.90 -3.83 18.38
N PRO A 188 13.04 -4.52 18.56
CA PRO A 188 13.11 -5.98 18.42
C PRO A 188 12.07 -6.71 19.26
N SER A 189 11.49 -7.76 18.68
CA SER A 189 10.43 -8.58 19.26
C SER A 189 10.48 -9.99 18.65
N ASP A 190 10.08 -11.01 19.42
CA ASP A 190 10.07 -12.42 18.96
C ASP A 190 9.01 -12.68 17.88
N SER A 191 7.95 -11.87 17.87
CA SER A 191 6.88 -11.92 16.88
C SER A 191 6.62 -10.57 16.24
N PRO A 192 6.22 -10.53 14.96
CA PRO A 192 5.81 -9.29 14.30
C PRO A 192 4.58 -8.72 14.99
N GLN A 193 4.63 -7.43 15.30
CA GLN A 193 3.51 -6.66 15.81
C GLN A 193 2.62 -6.20 14.66
N ASP A 194 1.31 -6.34 14.83
CA ASP A 194 0.32 -5.91 13.85
C ASP A 194 -0.49 -4.73 14.41
N VAL A 195 -0.08 -3.53 14.03
CA VAL A 195 -0.78 -2.29 14.42
C VAL A 195 -2.25 -2.30 14.02
N TYR A 196 -2.58 -2.90 12.87
CA TYR A 196 -3.95 -2.94 12.35
C TYR A 196 -4.83 -3.85 13.21
N ALA A 197 -4.30 -5.00 13.62
CA ALA A 197 -4.98 -5.89 14.57
C ALA A 197 -5.16 -5.20 15.93
N GLY A 198 -4.14 -4.50 16.42
CA GLY A 198 -4.23 -3.73 17.67
C GLY A 198 -5.33 -2.65 17.64
N VAL A 199 -5.41 -1.88 16.56
CA VAL A 199 -6.49 -0.90 16.36
C VAL A 199 -7.85 -1.59 16.24
N ALA A 200 -7.95 -2.68 15.47
CA ALA A 200 -9.19 -3.43 15.32
C ALA A 200 -9.72 -3.96 16.67
N THR A 201 -8.84 -4.47 17.54
CA THR A 201 -9.22 -4.91 18.90
C THR A 201 -9.76 -3.76 19.75
N LEU A 202 -9.14 -2.58 19.70
CA LEU A 202 -9.63 -1.40 20.42
C LEU A 202 -10.99 -0.92 19.89
N VAL A 203 -11.16 -0.91 18.57
CA VAL A 203 -12.42 -0.55 17.92
C VAL A 203 -13.51 -1.55 18.29
N ALA A 204 -13.24 -2.86 18.18
CA ALA A 204 -14.17 -3.91 18.54
C ALA A 204 -14.59 -3.81 20.01
N LYS A 205 -13.64 -3.52 20.91
CA LYS A 205 -13.94 -3.28 22.33
C LYS A 205 -14.89 -2.10 22.53
N ARG A 206 -14.62 -0.94 21.89
CA ARG A 206 -15.49 0.24 21.99
C ARG A 206 -16.91 -0.05 21.49
N ILE A 207 -17.01 -0.77 20.37
CA ILE A 207 -18.30 -1.17 19.79
C ILE A 207 -19.05 -2.12 20.74
N HIS A 208 -18.34 -3.06 21.38
CA HIS A 208 -18.91 -3.97 22.37
C HIS A 208 -19.42 -3.21 23.60
N ASP A 209 -18.61 -2.30 24.16
CA ASP A 209 -18.99 -1.47 25.31
C ASP A 209 -20.25 -0.63 24.98
N ASP A 210 -20.33 -0.06 23.76
CA ASP A 210 -21.52 0.66 23.27
C ASP A 210 -22.73 -0.26 23.08
N ALA A 211 -22.52 -1.50 22.64
CA ALA A 211 -23.57 -2.50 22.49
C ALA A 211 -24.19 -2.87 23.85
N GLU A 212 -23.36 -3.06 24.88
CA GLU A 212 -23.78 -3.29 26.27
C GLU A 212 -24.52 -2.08 26.84
N ALA A 213 -24.09 -0.86 26.50
CA ALA A 213 -24.77 0.39 26.86
C ALA A 213 -26.09 0.62 26.09
N GLY A 214 -26.45 -0.27 25.16
CA GLY A 214 -27.72 -0.24 24.46
C GLY A 214 -27.72 0.47 23.11
N HIS A 215 -26.56 0.91 22.60
CA HIS A 215 -26.45 1.61 21.32
C HIS A 215 -26.80 0.69 20.14
N GLU A 216 -27.71 1.11 19.27
CA GLU A 216 -28.25 0.28 18.18
C GLU A 216 -27.18 -0.16 17.18
N LEU A 217 -26.30 0.76 16.75
CA LEU A 217 -25.20 0.42 15.83
C LEU A 217 -24.11 -0.41 16.54
N GLY A 218 -23.97 -0.25 17.86
CA GLY A 218 -23.05 -1.08 18.66
C GLY A 218 -23.48 -2.54 18.58
N LYS A 219 -24.75 -2.82 18.88
CA LYS A 219 -25.35 -4.17 18.77
C LYS A 219 -25.28 -4.75 17.36
N LEU A 220 -25.49 -3.92 16.33
CA LEU A 220 -25.45 -4.36 14.94
C LEU A 220 -24.05 -4.81 14.51
N LEU A 221 -23.01 -4.14 15.00
CA LEU A 221 -21.63 -4.28 14.56
C LEU A 221 -20.75 -5.07 15.54
N ASP A 222 -21.27 -5.43 16.72
CA ASP A 222 -20.53 -6.22 17.70
C ASP A 222 -20.08 -7.55 17.10
N GLY A 223 -18.78 -7.86 17.25
CA GLY A 223 -18.13 -9.01 16.63
C GLY A 223 -17.94 -8.94 15.10
N LYS A 224 -18.35 -7.86 14.42
CA LYS A 224 -18.30 -7.76 12.93
C LYS A 224 -17.18 -6.88 12.38
N VAL A 225 -16.54 -6.08 13.23
CA VAL A 225 -15.40 -5.23 12.84
C VAL A 225 -14.10 -5.96 13.12
N ASP A 226 -13.32 -6.19 12.07
CA ASP A 226 -12.03 -6.88 12.15
C ASP A 226 -10.90 -6.05 11.53
N ARG A 227 -9.71 -6.67 11.49
CA ARG A 227 -8.52 -6.09 10.87
C ARG A 227 -8.76 -5.61 9.43
N LYS A 228 -9.50 -6.38 8.61
CA LYS A 228 -9.74 -6.06 7.20
C LYS A 228 -10.53 -4.76 7.06
N VAL A 229 -11.51 -4.53 7.94
CA VAL A 229 -12.35 -3.32 7.94
C VAL A 229 -11.53 -2.05 8.22
N VAL A 230 -10.62 -2.09 9.20
CA VAL A 230 -9.88 -0.89 9.62
C VAL A 230 -8.53 -0.69 8.92
N LYS A 231 -7.95 -1.73 8.30
CA LYS A 231 -6.59 -1.72 7.71
C LYS A 231 -6.34 -0.51 6.81
N GLN A 232 -7.22 -0.29 5.82
CA GLN A 232 -7.03 0.77 4.83
C GLN A 232 -7.10 2.16 5.46
N THR A 233 -8.03 2.37 6.40
CA THR A 233 -8.18 3.64 7.11
C THR A 233 -7.01 3.93 8.02
N VAL A 234 -6.52 2.94 8.78
CA VAL A 234 -5.32 3.08 9.61
C VAL A 234 -4.11 3.43 8.74
N MET A 235 -3.91 2.71 7.63
CA MET A 235 -2.80 2.94 6.70
C MET A 235 -2.84 4.33 6.07
N THR A 236 -4.01 4.81 5.66
CA THR A 236 -4.13 6.11 4.98
C THR A 236 -4.26 7.31 5.93
N SER A 237 -4.59 7.08 7.21
CA SER A 237 -4.71 8.14 8.22
C SER A 237 -3.41 8.88 8.47
N VAL A 238 -2.27 8.18 8.49
CA VAL A 238 -0.95 8.82 8.60
C VAL A 238 -0.55 9.61 7.37
N TYR A 239 -1.19 9.32 6.24
CA TYR A 239 -1.03 10.04 4.98
C TYR A 239 -2.12 11.10 4.75
N GLY A 240 -2.81 11.52 5.81
CA GLY A 240 -3.70 12.68 5.78
C GLY A 240 -5.05 12.42 5.11
N VAL A 241 -5.55 11.18 5.14
CA VAL A 241 -6.92 10.89 4.70
C VAL A 241 -7.91 11.77 5.46
N THR A 242 -8.90 12.31 4.74
CA THR A 242 -9.97 13.08 5.39
C THR A 242 -10.98 12.14 6.02
N TYR A 243 -11.79 12.64 6.95
CA TYR A 243 -12.89 11.88 7.53
C TYR A 243 -13.83 11.27 6.46
N ILE A 244 -14.13 12.04 5.41
CA ILE A 244 -14.99 11.59 4.30
C ILE A 244 -14.32 10.42 3.56
N GLY A 245 -13.01 10.51 3.30
CA GLY A 245 -12.24 9.45 2.65
C GLY A 245 -12.16 8.19 3.52
N ALA A 246 -11.86 8.34 4.81
CA ALA A 246 -11.83 7.24 5.78
C ALA A 246 -13.18 6.52 5.87
N ARG A 247 -14.27 7.27 5.98
CA ARG A 247 -15.63 6.72 6.00
C ARG A 247 -15.94 5.91 4.74
N LEU A 248 -15.52 6.39 3.58
CA LEU A 248 -15.74 5.66 2.32
C LEU A 248 -14.94 4.35 2.26
N GLN A 249 -13.71 4.34 2.76
CA GLN A 249 -12.90 3.11 2.85
C GLN A 249 -13.56 2.08 3.76
N ILE A 250 -14.00 2.49 4.96
CA ILE A 250 -14.74 1.63 5.89
C ILE A 250 -16.06 1.18 5.28
N HIS A 251 -16.78 2.06 4.57
CA HIS A 251 -18.02 1.72 3.89
C HIS A 251 -17.83 0.59 2.90
N ASN A 252 -16.81 0.68 2.03
CA ASN A 252 -16.51 -0.38 1.07
C ASN A 252 -16.12 -1.68 1.79
N ALA A 253 -15.31 -1.60 2.85
CA ALA A 253 -14.89 -2.78 3.60
C ALA A 253 -16.04 -3.45 4.39
N LEU A 254 -17.01 -2.67 4.86
CA LEU A 254 -18.24 -3.17 5.50
C LEU A 254 -19.24 -3.73 4.48
N GLN A 255 -19.26 -3.20 3.26
CA GLN A 255 -20.10 -3.71 2.19
C GLN A 255 -19.69 -5.13 1.78
N ASP A 256 -18.40 -5.47 1.88
CA ASP A 256 -17.86 -6.81 1.63
C ASP A 256 -18.17 -7.82 2.76
N LYS A 257 -18.74 -7.36 3.88
CA LYS A 257 -19.14 -8.23 4.99
C LYS A 257 -20.55 -8.74 4.79
N GLU A 258 -20.79 -9.99 5.19
CA GLU A 258 -22.10 -10.62 5.23
C GLU A 258 -22.96 -10.05 6.38
N ILE A 259 -23.34 -8.78 6.26
CA ILE A 259 -24.20 -8.07 7.21
C ILE A 259 -25.51 -7.77 6.48
N ASP A 260 -26.63 -8.13 7.11
CA ASP A 260 -27.95 -7.81 6.58
C ASP A 260 -28.24 -6.32 6.82
N TRP A 261 -27.95 -5.50 5.81
CA TRP A 261 -28.19 -4.06 5.82
C TRP A 261 -29.64 -3.79 5.41
N ARG A 262 -30.38 -3.07 6.26
CA ARG A 262 -31.76 -2.66 5.95
C ARG A 262 -31.82 -1.77 4.70
N ASP A 263 -30.90 -0.82 4.60
CA ASP A 263 -30.81 0.16 3.52
C ASP A 263 -29.38 0.75 3.41
N ASP A 264 -29.13 1.50 2.32
CA ASP A 264 -27.85 2.17 2.08
C ASP A 264 -27.51 3.21 3.17
N ASP A 265 -28.53 3.78 3.83
CA ASP A 265 -28.37 4.80 4.87
C ASP A 265 -27.87 4.18 6.18
N GLN A 266 -28.34 2.99 6.56
CA GLN A 266 -27.84 2.22 7.71
C GLN A 266 -26.37 1.88 7.52
N LEU A 267 -25.98 1.43 6.32
CA LEU A 267 -24.58 1.18 6.00
C LEU A 267 -23.75 2.48 6.08
N TYR A 268 -24.28 3.61 5.59
CA TYR A 268 -23.62 4.91 5.71
C TYR A 268 -23.36 5.31 7.17
N HIS A 269 -24.38 5.20 8.03
CA HIS A 269 -24.29 5.53 9.45
C HIS A 269 -23.37 4.57 10.21
N ALA A 270 -23.44 3.27 9.94
CA ALA A 270 -22.53 2.27 10.47
C ALA A 270 -21.08 2.59 10.08
N SER A 271 -20.84 2.98 8.83
CA SER A 271 -19.50 3.37 8.36
C SER A 271 -18.97 4.59 9.11
N ALA A 272 -19.81 5.62 9.32
CA ALA A 272 -19.44 6.81 10.08
C ALA A 272 -19.12 6.47 11.54
N TYR A 273 -19.93 5.62 12.15
CA TYR A 273 -19.75 5.14 13.53
C TYR A 273 -18.40 4.40 13.71
N VAL A 274 -18.09 3.42 12.85
CA VAL A 274 -16.81 2.71 12.89
C VAL A 274 -15.63 3.65 12.60
N THR A 275 -15.80 4.63 11.71
CA THR A 275 -14.77 5.64 11.41
C THR A 275 -14.40 6.46 12.64
N ASN A 276 -15.39 6.91 13.41
CA ASN A 276 -15.15 7.66 14.64
C ASN A 276 -14.34 6.85 15.66
N HIS A 277 -14.77 5.62 15.96
CA HIS A 277 -14.03 4.75 16.88
C HIS A 277 -12.63 4.39 16.39
N THR A 278 -12.45 4.26 15.07
CA THR A 278 -11.13 4.02 14.46
C THR A 278 -10.21 5.21 14.71
N PHE A 279 -10.66 6.45 14.48
CA PHE A 279 -9.85 7.64 14.76
C PHE A 279 -9.58 7.84 16.25
N GLU A 280 -10.55 7.58 17.13
CA GLU A 280 -10.34 7.62 18.57
C GLU A 280 -9.26 6.63 19.02
N SER A 281 -9.34 5.39 18.52
CA SER A 281 -8.37 4.33 18.84
C SER A 281 -6.97 4.66 18.32
N LEU A 282 -6.86 5.22 17.11
CA LEU A 282 -5.59 5.69 16.55
C LEU A 282 -4.98 6.83 17.36
N ASN A 283 -5.78 7.81 17.74
CA ASN A 283 -5.33 8.94 18.54
C ASN A 283 -4.87 8.51 19.94
N GLN A 284 -5.49 7.48 20.51
CA GLN A 284 -5.08 6.88 21.78
C GLN A 284 -3.76 6.10 21.63
N MET A 285 -3.58 5.34 20.55
CA MET A 285 -2.39 4.52 20.34
C MET A 285 -1.14 5.32 19.91
N PHE A 286 -1.32 6.42 19.18
CA PHE A 286 -0.22 7.17 18.55
C PHE A 286 -0.28 8.66 18.87
N LEU A 287 -0.22 8.98 20.18
CA LEU A 287 -0.25 10.36 20.66
C LEU A 287 0.92 11.19 20.10
N GLY A 288 2.11 10.62 20.02
CA GLY A 288 3.30 11.27 19.46
C GLY A 288 3.10 11.68 17.99
N ALA A 289 2.67 10.72 17.16
CA ALA A 289 2.36 10.97 15.75
C ALA A 289 1.31 12.07 15.58
N ARG A 290 0.24 12.04 16.39
CA ARG A 290 -0.82 13.05 16.36
C ARG A 290 -0.29 14.45 16.68
N ASN A 291 0.56 14.57 17.69
CA ASN A 291 1.13 15.85 18.09
C ASN A 291 2.06 16.42 17.00
N ILE A 292 2.87 15.57 16.36
CA ILE A 292 3.74 15.97 15.24
C ILE A 292 2.89 16.42 14.04
N MET A 293 1.87 15.64 13.66
CA MET A 293 0.95 16.02 12.57
C MET A 293 0.28 17.37 12.82
N LYS A 294 -0.18 17.60 14.06
CA LYS A 294 -0.78 18.88 14.46
C LYS A 294 0.23 20.02 14.34
N TRP A 295 1.45 19.83 14.85
CA TRP A 295 2.52 20.82 14.79
C TRP A 295 2.86 21.20 13.34
N LEU A 296 3.08 20.21 12.47
CA LEU A 296 3.31 20.41 11.03
C LEU A 296 2.15 21.21 10.41
N ALA A 297 0.90 20.80 10.65
CA ALA A 297 -0.28 21.48 10.12
C ALA A 297 -0.41 22.93 10.64
N ASP A 298 -0.03 23.21 11.88
CA ASP A 298 -0.02 24.56 12.44
C ASP A 298 1.08 25.43 11.80
N CYS A 299 2.29 24.88 11.59
CA CYS A 299 3.37 25.55 10.84
C CYS A 299 2.93 25.89 9.40
N ALA A 300 2.36 24.92 8.68
CA ALA A 300 1.86 25.13 7.32
C ALA A 300 0.76 26.20 7.25
N ARG A 301 -0.10 26.29 8.27
CA ARG A 301 -1.11 27.35 8.37
C ARG A 301 -0.47 28.73 8.50
N ILE A 302 0.58 28.86 9.31
CA ILE A 302 1.27 30.14 9.53
C ILE A 302 1.95 30.60 8.24
N VAL A 303 2.69 29.71 7.57
CA VAL A 303 3.35 29.99 6.29
C VAL A 303 2.33 30.40 5.22
N ALA A 304 1.29 29.59 5.02
CA ALA A 304 0.29 29.87 3.99
C ALA A 304 -0.58 31.11 4.26
N LYS A 305 -0.65 31.60 5.52
CA LYS A 305 -1.27 32.90 5.83
C LYS A 305 -0.43 34.08 5.34
N GLN A 306 0.88 33.90 5.19
CA GLN A 306 1.77 34.88 4.56
C GLN A 306 1.73 34.82 3.02
N LYS A 307 0.82 34.02 2.45
CA LYS A 307 0.66 33.79 1.01
C LYS A 307 1.83 33.08 0.34
N GLU A 308 2.70 32.45 1.12
CA GLU A 308 3.81 31.63 0.64
C GLU A 308 3.45 30.13 0.65
N PRO A 309 3.90 29.34 -0.32
CA PRO A 309 3.77 27.89 -0.27
C PRO A 309 4.69 27.31 0.81
N VAL A 310 4.31 26.17 1.39
CA VAL A 310 5.21 25.46 2.30
C VAL A 310 6.33 24.82 1.48
N ALA A 311 7.56 25.06 1.90
CA ALA A 311 8.76 24.51 1.30
C ALA A 311 9.73 23.98 2.37
N TRP A 312 10.44 22.91 2.06
CA TRP A 312 11.49 22.33 2.90
C TRP A 312 12.53 21.63 2.03
N VAL A 313 13.63 21.19 2.63
CA VAL A 313 14.68 20.42 1.96
C VAL A 313 14.74 19.04 2.60
N THR A 314 14.75 17.99 1.78
CA THR A 314 14.90 16.60 2.27
C THR A 314 16.29 16.37 2.88
N PRO A 315 16.46 15.31 3.70
CA PRO A 315 17.79 14.89 4.16
C PRO A 315 18.82 14.64 3.04
N LEU A 316 18.37 14.37 1.81
CA LEU A 316 19.22 14.18 0.63
C LEU A 316 19.47 15.47 -0.18
N GLY A 317 18.98 16.62 0.28
CA GLY A 317 19.20 17.91 -0.37
C GLY A 317 18.20 18.25 -1.48
N LEU A 318 17.18 17.41 -1.74
CA LEU A 318 16.12 17.73 -2.69
C LEU A 318 15.20 18.83 -2.11
N PRO A 319 15.06 20.00 -2.76
CA PRO A 319 14.10 21.02 -2.35
C PRO A 319 12.68 20.60 -2.75
N ILE A 320 11.75 20.70 -1.81
CA ILE A 320 10.33 20.40 -2.00
C ILE A 320 9.52 21.66 -1.78
N VAL A 321 8.58 21.93 -2.69
CA VAL A 321 7.62 23.02 -2.60
C VAL A 321 6.22 22.45 -2.84
N GLN A 322 5.28 22.68 -1.93
CA GLN A 322 3.90 22.23 -2.13
C GLN A 322 3.21 23.03 -3.25
N PRO A 323 2.72 22.38 -4.32
CA PRO A 323 2.16 23.06 -5.49
C PRO A 323 0.71 23.57 -5.27
N TYR A 324 0.20 23.57 -4.04
CA TYR A 324 -1.20 23.82 -3.78
C TYR A 324 -1.55 25.30 -3.82
N VAL A 325 -1.98 25.75 -5.00
CA VAL A 325 -2.59 27.05 -5.26
C VAL A 325 -4.11 26.92 -5.45
N LYS A 326 -4.83 28.04 -5.44
CA LYS A 326 -6.23 28.07 -5.84
C LYS A 326 -6.32 27.92 -7.35
N THR A 327 -7.23 27.09 -7.82
CA THR A 327 -7.47 26.89 -9.25
C THR A 327 -8.44 27.95 -9.75
N GLY A 328 -8.08 28.62 -10.85
CA GLY A 328 -8.97 29.50 -11.60
C GLY A 328 -9.56 28.72 -12.76
N ASN A 329 -10.87 28.82 -12.99
CA ASN A 329 -11.50 28.22 -14.17
C ASN A 329 -11.86 29.33 -15.15
N TYR A 330 -11.52 29.15 -16.41
CA TYR A 330 -11.89 30.07 -17.48
C TYR A 330 -12.45 29.29 -18.67
N GLN A 331 -13.41 29.91 -19.36
CA GLN A 331 -14.10 29.28 -20.47
C GLN A 331 -13.48 29.75 -21.78
N VAL A 332 -12.96 28.81 -22.57
CA VAL A 332 -12.43 29.06 -23.91
C VAL A 332 -13.45 28.59 -24.93
N LYS A 333 -13.96 29.52 -25.73
CA LYS A 333 -14.83 29.19 -26.85
C LYS A 333 -13.99 28.63 -28.00
N THR A 334 -14.20 27.38 -28.36
CA THR A 334 -13.59 26.75 -29.55
C THR A 334 -14.62 26.67 -30.68
N VAL A 335 -14.19 26.16 -31.84
CA VAL A 335 -15.06 25.95 -33.02
C VAL A 335 -16.20 24.95 -32.73
N VAL A 336 -15.95 23.94 -31.89
CA VAL A 336 -16.93 22.87 -31.61
C VAL A 336 -17.80 23.20 -30.40
N GLN A 337 -17.16 23.63 -29.31
CA GLN A 337 -17.84 23.89 -28.04
C GLN A 337 -17.03 24.86 -27.18
N SER A 338 -17.63 25.32 -26.09
CA SER A 338 -16.85 26.00 -25.06
C SER A 338 -16.25 24.99 -24.10
N VAL A 339 -14.94 25.05 -23.90
CA VAL A 339 -14.22 24.21 -22.94
C VAL A 339 -13.87 25.02 -21.70
N VAL A 340 -14.05 24.43 -20.52
CA VAL A 340 -13.57 25.03 -19.26
C VAL A 340 -12.15 24.54 -19.05
N LEU A 341 -11.20 25.45 -19.06
CA LEU A 341 -9.81 25.19 -18.70
C LEU A 341 -9.58 25.62 -17.26
N SER A 342 -8.76 24.83 -16.56
CA SER A 342 -8.30 25.13 -15.20
C SER A 342 -6.87 25.63 -15.27
N GLU A 343 -6.62 26.80 -14.70
CA GLU A 343 -5.27 27.37 -14.53
C GLU A 343 -4.82 27.20 -13.08
N ASP A 344 -3.66 26.59 -12.92
CA ASP A 344 -2.94 26.38 -11.65
C ASP A 344 -1.54 26.98 -11.70
N GLY A 345 -1.40 28.13 -12.36
CA GLY A 345 -0.15 28.87 -12.52
C GLY A 345 0.47 29.37 -11.20
N LYS A 346 1.77 29.67 -11.24
CA LYS A 346 2.56 30.16 -10.08
C LYS A 346 2.03 31.46 -9.47
N ASP A 347 1.32 32.27 -10.26
CA ASP A 347 0.75 33.54 -9.84
C ASP A 347 -0.57 33.39 -9.06
N MET A 348 -1.11 32.17 -9.00
CA MET A 348 -2.34 31.91 -8.27
C MET A 348 -2.12 31.93 -6.76
N PRO A 349 -3.05 32.52 -5.98
CA PRO A 349 -2.90 32.60 -4.54
C PRO A 349 -2.87 31.20 -3.92
N VAL A 350 -2.01 31.03 -2.92
CA VAL A 350 -1.83 29.77 -2.20
C VAL A 350 -3.16 29.27 -1.59
N ASN A 351 -3.41 27.97 -1.70
CA ASN A 351 -4.55 27.33 -1.06
C ASN A 351 -4.20 26.94 0.38
N THR A 352 -4.46 27.84 1.33
CA THR A 352 -4.14 27.66 2.76
C THR A 352 -4.71 26.36 3.35
N MET A 353 -5.91 25.94 2.93
CA MET A 353 -6.52 24.70 3.42
C MET A 353 -5.72 23.47 2.97
N LYS A 354 -5.42 23.38 1.66
CA LYS A 354 -4.66 22.26 1.10
C LYS A 354 -3.22 22.23 1.61
N GLN A 355 -2.55 23.38 1.70
CA GLN A 355 -1.20 23.49 2.26
C GLN A 355 -1.14 22.91 3.69
N ARG A 356 -2.11 23.29 4.53
CA ARG A 356 -2.21 22.80 5.92
C ARG A 356 -2.45 21.29 5.98
N SER A 357 -3.43 20.78 5.23
CA SER A 357 -3.83 19.37 5.34
C SER A 357 -2.83 18.42 4.70
N ALA A 358 -2.11 18.87 3.66
CA ALA A 358 -1.19 18.03 2.90
C ALA A 358 0.26 18.10 3.39
N PHE A 359 0.63 19.07 4.24
CA PHE A 359 2.02 19.15 4.69
C PHE A 359 2.46 17.94 5.54
N PRO A 360 1.73 17.48 6.57
CA PRO A 360 2.13 16.29 7.31
C PRO A 360 2.38 15.04 6.43
N PRO A 361 1.46 14.65 5.52
CA PRO A 361 1.71 13.48 4.69
C PRO A 361 2.82 13.70 3.66
N ASN A 362 2.94 14.88 3.07
CA ASN A 362 4.01 15.15 2.11
C ASN A 362 5.38 15.15 2.78
N TYR A 363 5.48 15.64 4.02
CA TYR A 363 6.71 15.60 4.80
C TYR A 363 7.12 14.16 5.09
N VAL A 364 6.21 13.31 5.57
CA VAL A 364 6.50 11.89 5.80
C VAL A 364 6.85 11.15 4.50
N HIS A 365 6.15 11.43 3.40
CA HIS A 365 6.52 10.88 2.09
C HIS A 365 7.92 11.30 1.64
N SER A 366 8.35 12.52 1.96
CA SER A 366 9.72 12.93 1.64
C SER A 366 10.78 12.18 2.46
N LEU A 367 10.44 11.76 3.68
CA LEU A 367 11.30 10.92 4.52
C LEU A 367 11.30 9.47 4.05
N ASP A 368 10.14 8.92 3.64
CA ASP A 368 10.02 7.57 3.07
C ASP A 368 10.90 7.44 1.82
N SER A 369 10.83 8.42 0.92
CA SER A 369 11.63 8.49 -0.29
C SER A 369 13.12 8.63 0.03
N SER A 370 13.47 9.49 0.98
CA SER A 370 14.88 9.67 1.38
C SER A 370 15.47 8.38 1.93
N HIS A 371 14.71 7.64 2.75
CA HIS A 371 15.12 6.34 3.28
C HIS A 371 15.28 5.29 2.16
N MET A 372 14.33 5.22 1.24
CA MET A 372 14.40 4.33 0.07
C MET A 372 15.63 4.64 -0.80
N MET A 373 15.92 5.92 -1.07
CA MET A 373 17.06 6.33 -1.88
C MET A 373 18.40 6.01 -1.19
N LEU A 374 18.51 6.27 0.11
CA LEU A 374 19.70 5.92 0.89
C LEU A 374 19.95 4.41 0.87
N THR A 375 18.89 3.61 0.99
CA THR A 375 18.96 2.14 0.90
C THR A 375 19.41 1.71 -0.49
N ALA A 376 18.83 2.27 -1.55
CA ALA A 376 19.21 1.97 -2.93
C ALA A 376 20.69 2.29 -3.22
N ILE A 377 21.19 3.42 -2.74
CA ILE A 377 22.61 3.82 -2.89
C ILE A 377 23.53 2.79 -2.19
N GLU A 378 23.18 2.37 -0.98
CA GLU A 378 23.96 1.39 -0.23
C GLU A 378 23.90 -0.01 -0.84
N CYS A 379 22.72 -0.44 -1.32
CA CYS A 379 22.57 -1.68 -2.08
C CYS A 379 23.47 -1.68 -3.34
N ALA A 380 23.47 -0.58 -4.10
CA ALA A 380 24.32 -0.44 -5.28
C ALA A 380 25.81 -0.52 -4.94
N ARG A 381 26.26 0.13 -3.85
CA ARG A 381 27.65 0.02 -3.35
C ARG A 381 28.03 -1.41 -3.00
N ARG A 382 27.07 -2.23 -2.58
CA ARG A 382 27.25 -3.65 -2.25
C ARG A 382 27.01 -4.61 -3.43
N GLY A 383 26.70 -4.10 -4.63
CA GLY A 383 26.38 -4.93 -5.80
C GLY A 383 25.06 -5.68 -5.70
N ILE A 384 24.11 -5.17 -4.90
CA ILE A 384 22.76 -5.72 -4.76
C ILE A 384 21.84 -4.99 -5.73
N ASP A 385 21.16 -5.74 -6.60
CA ASP A 385 20.13 -5.20 -7.48
C ASP A 385 18.91 -4.87 -6.62
N TYR A 386 18.49 -3.60 -6.63
CA TYR A 386 17.44 -3.08 -5.78
C TYR A 386 16.36 -2.43 -6.63
N ALA A 387 15.13 -2.87 -6.42
CA ALA A 387 13.93 -2.22 -6.92
C ALA A 387 12.99 -2.00 -5.74
N SER A 388 12.28 -0.87 -5.72
CA SER A 388 11.32 -0.57 -4.68
C SER A 388 9.94 -0.27 -5.25
N VAL A 389 8.93 -0.59 -4.46
CA VAL A 389 7.56 -0.08 -4.63
C VAL A 389 7.29 0.86 -3.45
N HIS A 390 8.02 1.97 -3.45
CA HIS A 390 8.08 2.91 -2.34
C HIS A 390 8.60 2.31 -1.02
N ASP A 391 7.74 1.70 -0.21
CA ASP A 391 8.02 1.15 1.12
C ASP A 391 8.23 -0.38 1.15
N SER A 392 8.24 -0.98 -0.04
CA SER A 392 8.43 -2.41 -0.33
C SER A 392 9.66 -2.66 -1.19
#